data_AF-A0A921SZR6-F1
#
_entry.id   AF-A0A921SZR6-F1
#
_cell.length_a   1.000
_cell.length_b   1.000
_cell.length_c   1.000
_cell.angle_alpha   90.00
_cell.angle_beta   90.00
_cell.angle_gamma   90.00
#
_symmetry.space_group_name_H-M   'P 1'
#
loop_
_entity.id
_entity.type
_entity.pdbx_description
1 polymer ?
#
loop_
_entity_poly.entity_id
_entity_poly.type
_entity_poly.pdbx_seq_one_letter_code
_entity_poly.pdbx_strand_id
1 'polypeptide(L)'
;MRKKSTLTSKILLGLFLGFIFGIILKQMPSSYIKDTVILGGVLKILGNGFTAAIKMMVVPLVFTSLICGTASMGDVKKLGRIGGKTMLFYLGTTAIAVITALFLGSVLKPGIGLDMSNMVSGEVTIGESKSLVDIILNIIPTNPIQSLANGEMLQVIFFAMLTGVALNIVGENANPIKTIFESGNEVCMKMVNLIMLFAPYGVFALVANTFATVGSDAIIVLLKYILVVLLGMLIHVFIVYGGLFKLFTKQSIKPFLSKFTRVAAVTFSTASSNASVPVSLEIMEELGVGKTTRSFTIPMGATINMDGTAIMQGIAALFIAQIYGIDLGINSMITIVLTATLASIGTAGVPGVGMIMLSMVLTSVGLTLEGIGLIMGVERIIDMFRTTVNVMGDNIVTLVIANSENDLNLDEYNKNKIKGTI
;
A
#
# COMPACT_ATOMS: atom_id res chain seq x y z
N MET A 1 -7.31 35.27 4.87
CA MET A 1 -6.34 34.19 5.10
C MET A 1 -6.29 33.29 3.86
N ARG A 2 -5.22 33.36 3.04
CA ARG A 2 -5.06 32.43 1.91
C ARG A 2 -4.80 31.02 2.47
N LYS A 3 -5.74 30.08 2.29
CA LYS A 3 -5.53 28.66 2.66
C LYS A 3 -4.23 28.18 2.01
N LYS A 4 -3.23 27.80 2.82
CA LYS A 4 -2.02 27.16 2.30
C LYS A 4 -2.44 25.91 1.52
N SER A 5 -2.11 25.88 0.23
CA SER A 5 -2.38 24.73 -0.64
C SER A 5 -1.71 23.48 -0.04
N THR A 6 -2.52 22.46 0.27
CA THR A 6 -2.05 21.18 0.81
C THR A 6 -1.19 20.47 -0.24
N LEU A 7 -0.25 19.63 0.19
CA LEU A 7 0.60 18.85 -0.74
C LEU A 7 -0.26 18.06 -1.74
N THR A 8 -1.35 17.48 -1.26
CA THR A 8 -2.41 16.86 -2.05
C THR A 8 -2.93 17.76 -3.17
N SER A 9 -3.29 19.01 -2.87
CA SER A 9 -3.79 19.96 -3.88
C SER A 9 -2.75 20.27 -4.95
N LYS A 10 -1.46 20.31 -4.57
CA LYS A 10 -0.36 20.52 -5.53
C LYS A 10 -0.16 19.32 -6.45
N ILE A 11 -0.25 18.09 -5.93
CA ILE A 11 -0.14 16.87 -6.74
C ILE A 11 -1.30 16.78 -7.73
N LEU A 12 -2.54 17.04 -7.29
CA LEU A 12 -3.71 17.05 -8.18
C LEU A 12 -3.61 18.13 -9.26
N LEU A 13 -3.08 19.31 -8.91
CA LEU A 13 -2.81 20.34 -9.90
C LEU A 13 -1.72 19.90 -10.89
N GLY A 14 -0.64 19.28 -10.42
CA GLY A 14 0.44 18.75 -11.27
C GLY A 14 -0.08 17.67 -12.23
N LEU A 15 -0.93 16.77 -11.76
CA LEU A 15 -1.65 15.79 -12.57
C LEU A 15 -2.47 16.46 -13.67
N PHE A 16 -3.33 17.40 -13.30
CA PHE A 16 -4.23 18.06 -14.24
C PHE A 16 -3.46 18.87 -15.31
N LEU A 17 -2.46 19.63 -14.88
CA LEU A 17 -1.60 20.37 -15.80
C LEU A 17 -0.77 19.44 -16.68
N GLY A 18 -0.26 18.34 -16.13
CA GLY A 18 0.53 17.35 -16.87
C GLY A 18 -0.32 16.67 -17.95
N PHE A 19 -1.56 16.33 -17.63
CA PHE A 19 -2.53 15.80 -18.59
C PHE A 19 -2.78 16.75 -19.75
N ILE A 20 -3.13 18.01 -19.46
CA ILE A 20 -3.36 19.04 -20.49
C ILE A 20 -2.11 19.23 -21.34
N PHE A 21 -0.95 19.38 -20.69
CA PHE A 21 0.32 19.60 -21.37
C PHE A 21 0.71 18.42 -22.26
N GLY A 22 0.51 17.18 -21.80
CA GLY A 22 0.76 15.97 -22.58
C GLY A 22 -0.11 15.89 -23.84
N ILE A 23 -1.41 16.20 -23.73
CA ILE A 23 -2.31 16.24 -24.91
C ILE A 23 -1.87 17.30 -25.91
N ILE A 24 -1.51 18.50 -25.44
CA ILE A 24 -1.00 19.57 -26.32
C ILE A 24 0.26 19.10 -27.04
N LEU A 25 1.22 18.51 -26.31
CA LEU A 25 2.44 17.97 -26.90
C LEU A 25 2.16 16.88 -27.93
N LYS A 26 1.17 16.00 -27.69
CA LYS A 26 0.78 14.95 -28.65
C LYS A 26 0.34 15.56 -29.99
N GLN A 27 -0.43 16.66 -29.96
CA GLN A 27 -0.95 17.34 -31.16
C GLN A 27 0.12 18.15 -31.92
N MET A 28 1.21 18.54 -31.26
CA MET A 28 2.32 19.23 -31.93
C MET A 28 3.10 18.28 -32.85
N PRO A 29 3.54 18.73 -34.03
CA PRO A 29 4.39 17.93 -34.91
C PRO A 29 5.72 17.58 -34.24
N SER A 30 6.31 16.45 -34.63
CA SER A 30 7.63 16.02 -34.16
C SER A 30 8.67 17.10 -34.47
N SER A 31 9.44 17.51 -33.47
CA SER A 31 10.47 18.53 -33.59
C SER A 31 11.56 18.27 -32.57
N TYR A 32 12.79 18.67 -32.87
CA TYR A 32 13.92 18.51 -31.93
C TYR A 32 13.61 19.10 -30.54
N ILE A 33 12.89 20.22 -30.49
CA ILE A 33 12.49 20.86 -29.23
C ILE A 33 11.50 19.98 -28.47
N LYS A 34 10.47 19.44 -29.14
CA LYS A 34 9.48 18.56 -28.52
C LYS A 34 10.10 17.25 -28.05
N ASP A 35 10.77 16.54 -28.95
CA ASP A 35 11.13 15.14 -28.73
C ASP A 35 12.41 15.03 -27.89
N THR A 36 13.42 15.87 -28.16
CA THR A 36 14.71 15.80 -27.46
C THR A 36 14.74 16.69 -26.22
N VAL A 37 14.32 17.95 -26.32
CA VAL A 37 14.48 18.92 -25.22
C VAL A 37 13.38 18.78 -24.16
N ILE A 38 12.13 18.67 -24.58
CA ILE A 38 10.98 18.59 -23.67
C ILE A 38 10.78 17.14 -23.18
N LEU A 39 10.50 16.20 -24.09
CA LEU A 39 10.21 14.80 -23.73
C LEU A 39 11.48 14.09 -23.24
N GLY A 40 12.54 14.06 -24.05
CA GLY A 40 13.80 13.39 -23.73
C GLY A 40 14.66 14.09 -22.68
N GLY A 41 14.40 15.38 -22.41
CA GLY A 41 15.15 16.21 -21.49
C GLY A 41 14.38 16.51 -20.21
N VAL A 42 13.69 17.65 -20.17
CA VAL A 42 13.07 18.19 -18.94
C VAL A 42 12.08 17.22 -18.31
N LEU A 43 11.16 16.66 -19.08
CA LEU A 43 10.16 15.74 -18.55
C LEU A 43 10.79 14.42 -18.10
N LYS A 44 11.79 13.91 -18.83
CA LYS A 44 12.53 12.70 -18.43
C LYS A 44 13.31 12.92 -17.13
N ILE A 45 14.00 14.05 -16.97
CA ILE A 45 14.76 14.36 -15.74
C ILE A 45 13.82 14.45 -14.53
N LEU A 46 12.71 15.18 -14.66
CA LEU A 46 11.75 15.36 -13.57
C LEU A 46 11.02 14.06 -13.24
N GLY A 47 10.55 13.34 -14.26
CA GLY A 47 9.79 12.10 -14.10
C GLY A 47 10.66 10.93 -13.64
N ASN A 48 11.70 10.58 -14.40
CA ASN A 48 12.57 9.45 -14.07
C ASN A 48 13.41 9.75 -12.82
N GLY A 49 13.82 10.99 -12.60
CA GLY A 49 14.50 11.39 -11.37
C GLY A 49 13.62 11.17 -10.14
N PHE A 50 12.32 11.49 -10.23
CA PHE A 50 11.37 11.21 -9.17
C PHE A 50 11.14 9.70 -8.96
N THR A 51 10.97 8.92 -10.03
CA THR A 51 10.88 7.45 -9.93
C THR A 51 12.15 6.83 -9.33
N ALA A 52 13.33 7.32 -9.70
CA ALA A 52 14.60 6.88 -9.14
C ALA A 52 14.72 7.21 -7.64
N ALA A 53 14.28 8.41 -7.24
CA ALA A 53 14.24 8.80 -5.83
C ALA A 53 13.29 7.90 -5.01
N ILE A 54 12.14 7.51 -5.57
CA ILE A 54 11.23 6.52 -4.96
C ILE A 54 11.94 5.17 -4.83
N LYS A 55 12.55 4.67 -5.91
CA LYS A 55 13.25 3.37 -5.94
C LYS A 55 14.39 3.31 -4.91
N MET A 56 15.13 4.41 -4.75
CA MET A 56 16.23 4.53 -3.79
C MET A 56 15.77 4.27 -2.34
N MET A 57 14.56 4.71 -1.98
CA MET A 57 14.05 4.56 -0.62
C MET A 57 13.50 3.17 -0.31
N VAL A 58 13.27 2.33 -1.32
CA VAL A 58 12.57 1.05 -1.16
C VAL A 58 13.31 0.14 -0.19
N VAL A 59 14.58 -0.19 -0.46
CA VAL A 59 15.32 -1.16 0.35
C VAL A 59 15.55 -0.66 1.78
N PRO A 60 16.08 0.57 2.02
CA PRO A 60 16.34 1.04 3.38
C PRO A 60 15.08 1.15 4.24
N LEU A 61 13.99 1.69 3.65
CA LEU A 61 12.73 1.83 4.35
C LEU A 61 12.17 0.46 4.73
N VAL A 62 12.10 -0.46 3.76
CA VAL A 62 11.55 -1.81 4.01
C VAL A 62 12.35 -2.55 5.06
N PHE A 63 13.68 -2.52 4.98
CA PHE A 63 14.54 -3.20 5.94
C PHE A 63 14.35 -2.65 7.36
N THR A 64 14.42 -1.32 7.53
CA THR A 64 14.25 -0.69 8.85
C THR A 64 12.83 -0.81 9.38
N SER A 65 11.82 -0.59 8.54
CA SER A 65 10.40 -0.69 8.90
C SER A 65 10.00 -2.12 9.28
N LEU A 66 10.46 -3.15 8.57
CA LEU A 66 10.14 -4.54 8.92
C LEU A 66 10.84 -5.00 10.19
N ILE A 67 12.09 -4.57 10.42
CA ILE A 67 12.76 -4.84 11.70
C ILE A 67 11.99 -4.17 12.83
N CYS A 68 11.60 -2.90 12.69
CA CYS A 68 10.81 -2.21 13.72
C CYS A 68 9.43 -2.87 13.92
N GLY A 69 8.74 -3.20 12.81
CA GLY A 69 7.44 -3.85 12.82
C GLY A 69 7.49 -5.19 13.55
N THR A 70 8.46 -6.04 13.21
CA THR A 70 8.63 -7.35 13.87
C THR A 70 9.25 -7.26 15.26
N ALA A 71 10.10 -6.27 15.55
CA ALA A 71 10.63 -6.00 16.88
C ALA A 71 9.56 -5.45 17.84
N SER A 72 8.58 -4.69 17.36
CA SER A 72 7.45 -4.28 18.18
C SER A 72 6.55 -5.45 18.59
N MET A 73 6.66 -6.60 17.90
CA MET A 73 5.95 -7.84 18.27
C MET A 73 6.45 -8.46 19.60
N GLY A 74 7.51 -7.93 20.22
CA GLY A 74 7.92 -8.36 21.57
C GLY A 74 6.86 -8.03 22.61
N ASP A 75 6.13 -6.93 22.40
CA ASP A 75 4.99 -6.56 23.23
C ASP A 75 3.76 -7.44 22.96
N VAL A 76 3.66 -8.09 21.79
CA VAL A 76 2.65 -9.14 21.50
C VAL A 76 2.80 -10.30 22.49
N LYS A 77 4.03 -10.72 22.84
CA LYS A 77 4.23 -11.75 23.87
C LYS A 77 3.72 -11.31 25.25
N LYS A 78 3.83 -10.01 25.59
CA LYS A 78 3.27 -9.46 26.83
C LYS A 78 1.73 -9.44 26.81
N LEU A 79 1.12 -9.29 25.65
CA LEU A 79 -0.33 -9.38 25.44
C LEU A 79 -0.85 -10.80 25.11
N GLY A 80 0.06 -11.78 25.00
CA GLY A 80 -0.22 -13.19 24.75
C GLY A 80 -1.21 -13.44 23.61
N ARG A 81 -2.43 -13.80 23.97
CA ARG A 81 -3.50 -14.22 23.05
C ARG A 81 -4.01 -13.09 22.15
N ILE A 82 -4.09 -11.85 22.66
CA ILE A 82 -4.69 -10.72 21.94
C ILE A 82 -3.86 -10.38 20.70
N GLY A 83 -2.55 -10.21 20.87
CA GLY A 83 -1.69 -9.82 19.75
C GLY A 83 -1.49 -10.95 18.73
N GLY A 84 -1.41 -12.21 19.17
CA GLY A 84 -1.35 -13.36 18.26
C GLY A 84 -2.58 -13.47 17.36
N LYS A 85 -3.79 -13.32 17.93
CA LYS A 85 -5.03 -13.28 17.15
C LYS A 85 -5.07 -12.10 16.18
N THR A 86 -4.68 -10.92 16.66
CA THR A 86 -4.67 -9.68 15.84
C THR A 86 -3.79 -9.84 14.60
N MET A 87 -2.57 -10.37 14.77
CA MET A 87 -1.67 -10.66 13.64
C MET A 87 -2.26 -11.66 12.66
N LEU A 88 -2.86 -12.74 13.17
CA LEU A 88 -3.48 -13.74 12.32
C LEU A 88 -4.60 -13.12 11.46
N PHE A 89 -5.43 -12.26 12.04
CA PHE A 89 -6.47 -11.56 11.29
C PHE A 89 -5.87 -10.60 10.27
N TYR A 90 -4.93 -9.73 10.64
CA TYR A 90 -4.35 -8.77 9.69
C TYR A 90 -3.63 -9.45 8.53
N LEU A 91 -2.75 -10.42 8.79
CA LEU A 91 -2.05 -11.12 7.71
C LEU A 91 -3.02 -11.97 6.87
N GLY A 92 -4.02 -12.58 7.50
CA GLY A 92 -5.05 -13.35 6.82
C GLY A 92 -5.92 -12.49 5.90
N THR A 93 -6.40 -11.34 6.38
CA THR A 93 -7.19 -10.42 5.57
C THR A 93 -6.36 -9.82 4.45
N THR A 94 -5.11 -9.46 4.69
CA THR A 94 -4.22 -8.93 3.63
C THR A 94 -3.97 -9.97 2.54
N ALA A 95 -3.70 -11.22 2.90
CA ALA A 95 -3.52 -12.29 1.91
C ALA A 95 -4.79 -12.50 1.06
N ILE A 96 -5.97 -12.51 1.69
CA ILE A 96 -7.26 -12.58 0.98
C ILE A 96 -7.45 -11.36 0.07
N ALA A 97 -7.03 -10.18 0.51
CA ALA A 97 -7.11 -8.94 -0.25
C ALA A 97 -6.29 -9.02 -1.55
N VAL A 98 -5.04 -9.50 -1.47
CA VAL A 98 -4.18 -9.69 -2.65
C VAL A 98 -4.73 -10.77 -3.58
N ILE A 99 -5.23 -11.88 -3.04
CA ILE A 99 -5.82 -12.95 -3.86
C ILE A 99 -7.05 -12.44 -4.61
N THR A 100 -7.93 -11.69 -3.93
CA THR A 100 -9.10 -11.06 -4.55
C THR A 100 -8.69 -10.09 -5.65
N ALA A 101 -7.66 -9.28 -5.41
CA ALA A 101 -7.12 -8.35 -6.38
C ALA A 101 -6.53 -9.03 -7.61
N LEU A 102 -5.76 -10.12 -7.43
CA LEU A 102 -5.20 -10.90 -8.52
C LEU A 102 -6.29 -11.60 -9.33
N PHE A 103 -7.31 -12.13 -8.66
CA PHE A 103 -8.48 -12.72 -9.31
C PHE A 103 -9.21 -11.69 -10.19
N LEU A 104 -9.56 -10.54 -9.63
CA LEU A 104 -10.25 -9.47 -10.36
C LEU A 104 -9.40 -8.92 -11.51
N GLY A 105 -8.10 -8.69 -11.30
CA GLY A 105 -7.19 -8.21 -12.34
C GLY A 105 -7.03 -9.21 -13.49
N SER A 106 -7.10 -10.52 -13.21
CA SER A 106 -7.01 -11.59 -14.20
C SER A 106 -8.30 -11.76 -15.01
N VAL A 107 -9.45 -11.58 -14.36
CA VAL A 107 -10.78 -11.71 -15.01
C VAL A 107 -11.15 -10.46 -15.80
N LEU A 108 -11.02 -9.28 -15.18
CA LEU A 108 -11.47 -8.01 -15.76
C LEU A 108 -10.42 -7.36 -16.68
N LYS A 109 -9.16 -7.80 -16.57
CA LYS A 109 -8.02 -7.42 -17.42
C LYS A 109 -7.95 -5.91 -17.70
N PRO A 110 -7.81 -5.07 -16.66
CA PRO A 110 -7.93 -3.62 -16.80
C PRO A 110 -6.87 -2.98 -17.70
N GLY A 111 -5.71 -3.63 -17.91
CA GLY A 111 -4.64 -3.15 -18.79
C GLY A 111 -4.88 -3.42 -20.28
N ILE A 112 -5.85 -4.26 -20.65
CA ILE A 112 -6.14 -4.51 -22.07
C ILE A 112 -6.79 -3.28 -22.70
N GLY A 113 -6.26 -2.91 -23.87
CA GLY A 113 -6.65 -1.74 -24.65
C GLY A 113 -5.57 -0.66 -24.72
N LEU A 114 -4.43 -0.88 -24.06
CA LEU A 114 -3.23 -0.06 -24.21
C LEU A 114 -2.02 -0.99 -24.39
N ASP A 115 -1.36 -0.91 -25.54
CA ASP A 115 -0.13 -1.64 -25.81
C ASP A 115 1.08 -0.71 -25.70
N MET A 116 1.90 -0.96 -24.68
CA MET A 116 3.17 -0.27 -24.43
C MET A 116 4.36 -1.26 -24.45
N SER A 117 4.19 -2.45 -25.03
CA SER A 117 5.26 -3.45 -25.16
C SER A 117 6.54 -2.86 -25.79
N ASN A 118 6.36 -1.99 -26.79
CA ASN A 118 7.47 -1.31 -27.50
C ASN A 118 8.20 -0.24 -26.67
N MET A 119 7.66 0.18 -25.52
CA MET A 119 8.31 1.16 -24.64
C MET A 119 9.29 0.53 -23.65
N VAL A 120 9.28 -0.79 -23.51
CA VAL A 120 10.24 -1.49 -22.65
C VAL A 120 11.57 -1.62 -23.39
N SER A 121 12.49 -0.69 -23.16
CA SER A 121 13.87 -0.85 -23.60
C SER A 121 14.58 -1.85 -22.68
N GLY A 122 14.51 -3.13 -23.04
CA GLY A 122 15.17 -4.25 -22.37
C GLY A 122 14.34 -5.52 -22.43
N GLU A 123 14.98 -6.67 -22.61
CA GLU A 123 14.30 -7.95 -22.39
C GLU A 123 13.86 -8.00 -20.93
N VAL A 124 12.55 -7.97 -20.68
CA VAL A 124 12.02 -8.46 -19.40
C VAL A 124 12.28 -9.95 -19.42
N THR A 125 13.44 -10.34 -18.89
CA THR A 125 13.73 -11.71 -18.52
C THR A 125 12.79 -12.02 -17.37
N ILE A 126 11.57 -12.45 -17.71
CA ILE A 126 10.72 -13.18 -16.79
C ILE A 126 11.57 -14.39 -16.42
N GLY A 127 12.19 -14.33 -15.23
CA GLY A 127 13.08 -15.37 -14.77
C GLY A 127 12.37 -16.72 -14.93
N GLU A 128 13.10 -17.73 -15.40
CA GLU A 128 12.59 -19.08 -15.59
C GLU A 128 11.68 -19.49 -14.43
N SER A 129 10.61 -20.20 -14.74
CA SER A 129 9.62 -20.63 -13.74
C SER A 129 10.29 -21.46 -12.65
N LYS A 130 10.71 -20.81 -11.57
CA LYS A 130 11.24 -21.47 -10.37
C LYS A 130 10.14 -22.35 -9.77
N SER A 131 10.47 -23.56 -9.33
CA SER A 131 9.47 -24.40 -8.66
C SER A 131 9.01 -23.73 -7.36
N LEU A 132 7.85 -24.11 -6.82
CA LEU A 132 7.40 -23.62 -5.51
C LEU A 132 8.42 -23.90 -4.41
N VAL A 133 9.13 -25.03 -4.50
CA VAL A 133 10.21 -25.39 -3.59
C VAL A 133 11.35 -24.40 -3.71
N ASP A 134 11.76 -24.06 -4.92
CA ASP A 134 12.83 -23.07 -5.16
C ASP A 134 12.40 -21.67 -4.71
N ILE A 135 11.12 -21.30 -4.85
CA ILE A 135 10.62 -20.02 -4.32
C ILE A 135 10.77 -20.01 -2.80
N ILE A 136 10.34 -21.07 -2.11
CA ILE A 136 10.45 -21.17 -0.65
C ILE A 136 11.92 -21.16 -0.20
N LEU A 137 12.79 -21.91 -0.87
CA LEU A 137 14.22 -21.94 -0.55
C LEU A 137 14.89 -20.58 -0.82
N ASN A 138 14.52 -19.89 -1.90
CA ASN A 138 15.06 -18.57 -2.26
C ASN A 138 14.55 -17.42 -1.36
N ILE A 139 13.60 -17.67 -0.44
CA ILE A 139 13.24 -16.70 0.61
C ILE A 139 14.41 -16.54 1.60
N ILE A 140 15.21 -17.58 1.83
CA ILE A 140 16.33 -17.55 2.78
C ILE A 140 17.59 -17.06 2.04
N PRO A 141 18.12 -15.86 2.35
CA PRO A 141 19.35 -15.39 1.72
C PRO A 141 20.56 -16.20 2.20
N THR A 142 21.45 -16.54 1.26
CA THR A 142 22.81 -17.01 1.59
C THR A 142 23.70 -15.86 2.05
N ASN A 143 23.46 -14.64 1.55
CA ASN A 143 24.16 -13.42 1.95
C ASN A 143 23.19 -12.22 2.03
N PRO A 144 22.71 -11.84 3.24
CA PRO A 144 21.72 -10.78 3.39
C PRO A 144 22.22 -9.40 2.96
N ILE A 145 23.53 -9.13 3.04
CA ILE A 145 24.11 -7.85 2.60
C ILE A 145 24.04 -7.74 1.08
N GLN A 146 24.31 -8.84 0.37
CA GLN A 146 24.14 -8.91 -1.07
C GLN A 146 22.68 -8.74 -1.47
N SER A 147 21.75 -9.38 -0.77
CA SER A 147 20.31 -9.23 -1.02
C SER A 147 19.83 -7.79 -0.86
N LEU A 148 20.33 -7.07 0.15
CA LEU A 148 20.08 -5.64 0.34
C LEU A 148 20.64 -4.81 -0.82
N ALA A 149 21.87 -5.10 -1.26
CA ALA A 149 22.50 -4.37 -2.37
C ALA A 149 21.80 -4.61 -3.72
N ASN A 150 21.39 -5.85 -3.97
CA ASN A 150 20.74 -6.27 -5.22
C ASN A 150 19.23 -5.97 -5.25
N GLY A 151 18.61 -5.64 -4.11
CA GLY A 151 17.17 -5.45 -4.00
C GLY A 151 16.39 -6.77 -4.13
N GLU A 152 16.93 -7.88 -3.64
CA GLU A 152 16.26 -9.18 -3.60
C GLU A 152 15.18 -9.18 -2.50
N MET A 153 14.03 -8.59 -2.81
CA MET A 153 13.06 -8.15 -1.80
C MET A 153 12.53 -9.25 -0.89
N LEU A 154 12.22 -10.45 -1.42
CA LEU A 154 11.77 -11.57 -0.58
C LEU A 154 12.81 -11.96 0.49
N GLN A 155 14.08 -11.96 0.11
CA GLN A 155 15.18 -12.27 1.01
C GLN A 155 15.41 -11.15 2.03
N VAL A 156 15.35 -9.89 1.58
CA VAL A 156 15.42 -8.72 2.46
C VAL A 156 14.32 -8.77 3.51
N ILE A 157 13.09 -9.08 3.10
CA ILE A 157 11.93 -9.25 3.99
C ILE A 157 12.20 -10.33 5.02
N PHE A 158 12.62 -11.53 4.58
CA PHE A 158 12.87 -12.65 5.49
C PHE A 158 13.94 -12.32 6.52
N PHE A 159 15.07 -11.77 6.08
CA PHE A 159 16.17 -11.39 6.95
C PHE A 159 15.78 -10.27 7.93
N ALA A 160 15.03 -9.25 7.47
CA ALA A 160 14.52 -8.17 8.31
C ALA A 160 13.59 -8.71 9.41
N MET A 161 12.65 -9.58 9.04
CA MET A 161 11.73 -10.20 9.98
C MET A 161 12.46 -11.07 11.01
N LEU A 162 13.39 -11.92 10.56
CA LEU A 162 14.19 -12.76 11.44
C LEU A 162 15.01 -11.90 12.42
N THR A 163 15.58 -10.79 11.93
CA THR A 163 16.33 -9.84 12.75
C THR A 163 15.43 -9.21 13.82
N GLY A 164 14.25 -8.69 13.47
CA GLY A 164 13.36 -8.10 14.48
C GLY A 164 12.82 -9.13 15.50
N VAL A 165 12.56 -10.37 15.07
CA VAL A 165 12.24 -11.48 15.99
C VAL A 165 13.41 -11.78 16.92
N ALA A 166 14.64 -11.83 16.40
CA ALA A 166 15.84 -12.07 17.22
C ALA A 166 16.07 -10.94 18.24
N LEU A 167 15.89 -9.66 17.85
CA LEU A 167 15.95 -8.51 18.77
C LEU A 167 14.97 -8.66 19.93
N ASN A 168 13.80 -9.27 19.70
CA ASN A 168 12.86 -9.57 20.76
C ASN A 168 13.26 -10.72 21.66
N ILE A 169 13.84 -11.78 21.10
CA ILE A 169 14.30 -12.92 21.88
C ILE A 169 15.45 -12.51 22.80
N VAL A 170 16.35 -11.64 22.33
CA VAL A 170 17.47 -11.11 23.13
C VAL A 170 16.99 -10.22 24.28
N GLY A 171 15.82 -9.57 24.16
CA GLY A 171 15.23 -8.77 25.22
C GLY A 171 15.97 -7.44 25.45
N GLU A 172 16.21 -7.08 26.70
CA GLU A 172 16.74 -5.76 27.09
C GLU A 172 18.14 -5.47 26.52
N ASN A 173 18.97 -6.49 26.37
CA ASN A 173 20.32 -6.35 25.80
C ASN A 173 20.30 -5.85 24.34
N ALA A 174 19.18 -6.03 23.62
CA ALA A 174 19.01 -5.56 22.26
C ALA A 174 18.46 -4.12 22.17
N ASN A 175 18.12 -3.47 23.28
CA ASN A 175 17.53 -2.12 23.29
C ASN A 175 18.36 -1.08 22.51
N PRO A 176 19.70 -1.02 22.62
CA PRO A 176 20.49 -0.07 21.82
C PRO A 176 20.29 -0.27 20.31
N ILE A 177 20.20 -1.52 19.86
CA ILE A 177 20.00 -1.85 18.44
C ILE A 177 18.56 -1.54 18.01
N LYS A 178 17.56 -1.83 18.86
CA LYS A 178 16.16 -1.45 18.60
C LYS A 178 16.04 0.06 18.39
N THR A 179 16.63 0.87 19.27
CA THR A 179 16.61 2.34 19.15
C THR A 179 17.30 2.84 17.88
N ILE A 180 18.39 2.19 17.44
CA ILE A 180 19.04 2.50 16.16
C ILE A 180 18.09 2.27 14.98
N PHE A 181 17.42 1.11 14.95
CA PHE A 181 16.48 0.80 13.86
C PHE A 181 15.24 1.69 13.87
N GLU A 182 14.69 1.99 15.06
CA GLU A 182 13.55 2.91 15.21
C GLU A 182 13.92 4.31 14.71
N SER A 183 15.05 4.84 15.16
CA SER A 183 15.57 6.15 14.71
C SER A 183 15.86 6.15 13.21
N GLY A 184 16.46 5.06 12.70
CA GLY A 184 16.74 4.89 11.27
C GLY A 184 15.46 4.85 10.42
N ASN A 185 14.42 4.20 10.92
CA ASN A 185 13.10 4.16 10.29
C ASN A 185 12.48 5.56 10.22
N GLU A 186 12.53 6.33 11.31
CA GLU A 186 12.06 7.72 11.32
C GLU A 186 12.82 8.63 10.35
N VAL A 187 14.14 8.45 10.24
CA VAL A 187 14.97 9.18 9.26
C VAL A 187 14.56 8.79 7.83
N CYS A 188 14.39 7.50 7.53
CA CYS A 188 13.92 7.04 6.22
C CYS A 188 12.55 7.65 5.88
N MET A 189 11.63 7.65 6.84
CA MET A 189 10.31 8.28 6.70
C MET A 189 10.40 9.78 6.46
N LYS A 190 11.36 10.48 7.09
CA LYS A 190 11.59 11.90 6.83
C LYS A 190 12.13 12.13 5.42
N MET A 191 13.02 11.27 4.93
CA MET A 191 13.53 11.32 3.56
C MET A 191 12.39 11.11 2.54
N VAL A 192 11.49 10.15 2.78
CA VAL A 192 10.28 9.96 1.95
C VAL A 192 9.46 11.24 1.89
N ASN A 193 9.21 11.88 3.05
CA ASN A 193 8.47 13.14 3.09
C ASN A 193 9.15 14.27 2.28
N LEU A 194 10.48 14.35 2.29
CA LEU A 194 11.23 15.31 1.48
C LEU A 194 11.09 15.02 -0.01
N ILE A 195 11.19 13.76 -0.42
CA ILE A 195 10.98 13.34 -1.82
C ILE A 195 9.55 13.67 -2.26
N MET A 196 8.56 13.48 -1.40
CA MET A 196 7.16 13.79 -1.70
C MET A 196 6.90 15.29 -1.91
N LEU A 197 7.76 16.20 -1.45
CA LEU A 197 7.67 17.63 -1.80
C LEU A 197 7.91 17.88 -3.29
N PHE A 198 8.69 17.01 -3.95
CA PHE A 198 8.95 17.06 -5.39
C PHE A 198 7.89 16.32 -6.21
N ALA A 199 7.01 15.54 -5.57
CA ALA A 199 5.97 14.76 -6.24
C ALA A 199 5.10 15.57 -7.22
N PRO A 200 4.68 16.83 -6.96
CA PRO A 200 3.90 17.61 -7.93
C PRO A 200 4.59 17.77 -9.29
N TYR A 201 5.92 17.93 -9.29
CA TYR A 201 6.71 18.10 -10.52
C TYR A 201 6.99 16.77 -11.21
N GLY A 202 7.32 15.73 -10.42
CA GLY A 202 7.53 14.38 -10.95
C GLY A 202 6.25 13.80 -11.57
N VAL A 203 5.12 13.92 -10.86
CA VAL A 203 3.80 13.49 -11.37
C VAL A 203 3.40 14.29 -12.60
N PHE A 204 3.58 15.61 -12.61
CA PHE A 204 3.37 16.42 -13.82
C PHE A 204 4.15 15.85 -15.01
N ALA A 205 5.43 15.56 -14.82
CA ALA A 205 6.30 15.11 -15.89
C ALA A 205 5.97 13.70 -16.39
N LEU A 206 5.69 12.76 -15.47
CA LEU A 206 5.30 11.39 -15.79
C LEU A 206 3.97 11.36 -16.55
N VAL A 207 2.98 12.11 -16.07
CA VAL A 207 1.66 12.21 -16.71
C VAL A 207 1.79 12.89 -18.08
N ALA A 208 2.51 14.01 -18.16
CA ALA A 208 2.72 14.71 -19.43
C ALA A 208 3.40 13.82 -20.47
N ASN A 209 4.46 13.10 -20.10
CA ASN A 209 5.15 12.19 -21.01
C ASN A 209 4.22 11.06 -21.47
N THR A 210 3.46 10.46 -20.54
CA THR A 210 2.49 9.41 -20.85
C THR A 210 1.44 9.89 -21.85
N PHE A 211 0.80 11.03 -21.62
CA PHE A 211 -0.23 11.53 -22.54
C PHE A 211 0.35 12.10 -23.85
N ALA A 212 1.59 12.57 -23.84
CA ALA A 212 2.30 13.00 -25.06
C ALA A 212 2.68 11.83 -25.98
N THR A 213 2.91 10.65 -25.41
CA THR A 213 3.33 9.45 -26.16
C THR A 213 2.13 8.56 -26.49
N VAL A 214 1.33 8.21 -25.49
CA VAL A 214 0.18 7.28 -25.59
C VAL A 214 -1.10 7.97 -26.05
N GLY A 215 -1.34 9.22 -25.65
CA GLY A 215 -2.58 9.94 -25.99
C GLY A 215 -3.80 9.55 -25.16
N SER A 216 -5.00 9.77 -25.69
CA SER A 216 -6.28 9.60 -24.97
C SER A 216 -6.62 8.16 -24.61
N ASP A 217 -6.00 7.17 -25.26
CA ASP A 217 -6.25 5.75 -25.01
C ASP A 217 -5.86 5.34 -23.59
N ALA A 218 -4.85 6.02 -23.02
CA ALA A 218 -4.47 5.87 -21.61
C ALA A 218 -5.61 6.21 -20.65
N ILE A 219 -6.52 7.13 -21.00
CA ILE A 219 -7.62 7.56 -20.10
C ILE A 219 -8.57 6.38 -19.83
N ILE A 220 -8.97 5.66 -20.88
CA ILE A 220 -9.94 4.58 -20.77
C ILE A 220 -9.36 3.45 -19.92
N VAL A 221 -8.10 3.09 -20.17
CA VAL A 221 -7.40 2.01 -19.45
C VAL A 221 -7.13 2.39 -18.00
N LEU A 222 -6.77 3.65 -17.72
CA LEU A 222 -6.68 4.18 -16.35
C LEU A 222 -8.02 4.17 -15.61
N LEU A 223 -9.10 4.54 -16.29
CA LEU A 223 -10.43 4.51 -15.70
C LEU A 223 -10.84 3.08 -15.36
N LYS A 224 -10.62 2.11 -16.26
CA LYS A 224 -10.81 0.68 -15.97
C LYS A 224 -10.03 0.26 -14.74
N TYR A 225 -8.74 0.63 -14.65
CA TYR A 225 -7.90 0.34 -13.50
C TYR A 225 -8.49 0.91 -12.20
N ILE A 226 -8.86 2.20 -12.15
CA ILE A 226 -9.50 2.80 -10.97
C ILE A 226 -10.75 2.01 -10.57
N LEU A 227 -11.63 1.71 -11.52
CA LEU A 227 -12.89 1.02 -11.26
C LEU A 227 -12.65 -0.39 -10.71
N VAL A 228 -11.68 -1.14 -11.24
CA VAL A 228 -11.34 -2.48 -10.76
C VAL A 228 -10.74 -2.43 -9.35
N VAL A 229 -9.88 -1.44 -9.04
CA VAL A 229 -9.35 -1.24 -7.68
C VAL A 229 -10.45 -0.91 -6.68
N LEU A 230 -11.34 0.03 -7.03
CA LEU A 230 -12.47 0.39 -6.16
C LEU A 230 -13.43 -0.78 -5.97
N LEU A 231 -13.69 -1.57 -7.03
CA LEU A 231 -14.49 -2.79 -6.93
C LEU A 231 -13.85 -3.81 -5.99
N GLY A 232 -12.53 -4.03 -6.10
CA GLY A 232 -11.81 -4.92 -5.19
C GLY A 232 -11.91 -4.48 -3.74
N MET A 233 -11.76 -3.18 -3.48
CA MET A 233 -11.94 -2.60 -2.15
C MET A 233 -13.37 -2.77 -1.62
N LEU A 234 -14.38 -2.54 -2.45
CA LEU A 234 -15.78 -2.73 -2.07
C LEU A 234 -16.08 -4.20 -1.74
N ILE A 235 -15.62 -5.13 -2.59
CA ILE A 235 -15.74 -6.57 -2.34
C ILE A 235 -15.08 -6.94 -1.01
N HIS A 236 -13.88 -6.43 -0.75
CA HIS A 236 -13.17 -6.70 0.51
C HIS A 236 -13.94 -6.16 1.73
N VAL A 237 -14.45 -4.93 1.65
CA VAL A 237 -15.25 -4.32 2.72
C VAL A 237 -16.52 -5.12 3.00
N PHE A 238 -17.28 -5.52 1.98
CA PHE A 238 -18.56 -6.20 2.19
C PHE A 238 -18.40 -7.68 2.52
N ILE A 239 -17.55 -8.40 1.79
CA ILE A 239 -17.41 -9.85 1.92
C ILE A 239 -16.45 -10.19 3.05
N VAL A 240 -15.23 -9.64 3.02
CA VAL A 240 -14.20 -10.00 4.00
C VAL A 240 -14.49 -9.33 5.33
N TYR A 241 -14.53 -8.00 5.40
CA TYR A 241 -14.77 -7.33 6.67
C TYR A 241 -16.20 -7.51 7.20
N GLY A 242 -17.21 -7.38 6.33
CA GLY A 242 -18.60 -7.64 6.71
C GLY A 242 -18.82 -9.09 7.17
N GLY A 243 -18.24 -10.06 6.46
CA GLY A 243 -18.27 -11.48 6.83
C GLY A 243 -17.56 -11.74 8.16
N LEU A 244 -16.34 -11.22 8.32
CA LEU A 244 -15.55 -11.34 9.55
C LEU A 244 -16.33 -10.78 10.75
N PHE A 245 -16.82 -9.56 10.63
CA PHE A 245 -17.58 -8.92 11.69
C PHE A 245 -18.82 -9.73 12.05
N LYS A 246 -19.60 -10.16 11.06
CA LYS A 246 -20.85 -10.90 11.30
C LYS A 246 -20.60 -12.28 11.92
N LEU A 247 -19.58 -13.00 11.46
CA LEU A 247 -19.25 -14.35 11.91
C LEU A 247 -18.76 -14.34 13.37
N PHE A 248 -17.88 -13.40 13.73
CA PHE A 248 -17.22 -13.39 15.03
C PHE A 248 -17.91 -12.57 16.11
N THR A 249 -18.62 -11.49 15.76
CA THR A 249 -19.32 -10.64 16.76
C THR A 249 -20.80 -10.98 16.89
N LYS A 250 -21.43 -11.46 15.81
CA LYS A 250 -22.89 -11.65 15.67
C LYS A 250 -23.73 -10.37 15.91
N GLN A 251 -23.11 -9.21 16.08
CA GLN A 251 -23.78 -7.93 16.35
C GLN A 251 -24.25 -7.25 15.06
N SER A 252 -25.02 -6.15 15.19
CA SER A 252 -25.36 -5.28 14.07
C SER A 252 -24.21 -4.31 13.79
N ILE A 253 -23.81 -4.14 12.52
CA ILE A 253 -22.71 -3.23 12.13
C ILE A 253 -23.08 -1.73 12.22
N LYS A 254 -24.37 -1.39 12.33
CA LYS A 254 -24.87 0.00 12.27
C LYS A 254 -24.23 0.96 13.29
N PRO A 255 -24.09 0.60 14.60
CA PRO A 255 -23.45 1.48 15.58
C PRO A 255 -22.01 1.83 15.18
N PHE A 256 -21.27 0.85 14.66
CA PHE A 256 -19.92 1.05 14.14
C PHE A 256 -19.92 2.00 12.93
N LEU A 257 -20.72 1.72 11.89
CA LEU A 257 -20.74 2.55 10.68
C LEU A 257 -21.06 4.02 10.97
N SER A 258 -21.99 4.27 11.90
CA SER A 258 -22.37 5.63 12.30
C SER A 258 -21.17 6.41 12.83
N LYS A 259 -20.35 5.79 13.70
CA LYS A 259 -19.18 6.45 14.30
C LYS A 259 -17.96 6.45 13.36
N PHE A 260 -17.82 5.42 12.52
CA PHE A 260 -16.72 5.29 11.56
C PHE A 260 -16.69 6.44 10.55
N THR A 261 -17.81 7.12 10.29
CA THR A 261 -17.84 8.34 9.47
C THR A 261 -16.82 9.41 9.90
N ARG A 262 -16.55 9.57 11.20
CA ARG A 262 -15.51 10.48 11.72
C ARG A 262 -14.12 10.07 11.28
N VAL A 263 -13.81 8.77 11.40
CA VAL A 263 -12.53 8.18 10.99
C VAL A 263 -12.38 8.21 9.46
N ALA A 264 -13.45 7.91 8.73
CA ALA A 264 -13.51 7.99 7.28
C ALA A 264 -13.23 9.41 6.79
N ALA A 265 -13.79 10.45 7.43
CA ALA A 265 -13.51 11.84 7.07
C ALA A 265 -12.03 12.20 7.22
N VAL A 266 -11.37 11.74 8.30
CA VAL A 266 -9.93 11.96 8.51
C VAL A 266 -9.10 11.18 7.51
N THR A 267 -9.34 9.88 7.34
CA THR A 267 -8.56 9.02 6.44
C THR A 267 -8.74 9.41 4.98
N PHE A 268 -9.96 9.73 4.55
CA PHE A 268 -10.22 10.14 3.18
C PHE A 268 -9.58 11.49 2.86
N SER A 269 -9.55 12.43 3.82
CA SER A 269 -8.94 13.75 3.60
C SER A 269 -7.41 13.72 3.68
N THR A 270 -6.85 12.98 4.63
CA THR A 270 -5.41 12.95 4.92
C THR A 270 -4.66 11.87 4.15
N ALA A 271 -5.35 10.78 3.78
CA ALA A 271 -4.77 9.51 3.32
C ALA A 271 -3.62 9.02 4.21
N SER A 272 -3.80 9.15 5.52
CA SER A 272 -2.88 8.61 6.52
C SER A 272 -3.63 7.77 7.53
N SER A 273 -3.25 6.48 7.64
CA SER A 273 -3.73 5.60 8.71
C SER A 273 -3.27 6.13 10.08
N ASN A 274 -2.02 6.59 10.18
CA ASN A 274 -1.44 7.13 11.41
C ASN A 274 -2.19 8.38 11.92
N ALA A 275 -2.61 9.27 11.03
CA ALA A 275 -3.40 10.45 11.40
C ALA A 275 -4.78 10.10 11.98
N SER A 276 -5.29 8.90 11.70
CA SER A 276 -6.60 8.44 12.14
C SER A 276 -6.58 7.68 13.47
N VAL A 277 -5.40 7.32 13.97
CA VAL A 277 -5.25 6.52 15.20
C VAL A 277 -5.96 7.16 16.40
N PRO A 278 -5.81 8.47 16.71
CA PRO A 278 -6.48 9.08 17.85
C PRO A 278 -8.01 8.99 17.75
N VAL A 279 -8.56 9.25 16.56
CA VAL A 279 -10.01 9.20 16.32
C VAL A 279 -10.52 7.76 16.36
N SER A 280 -9.76 6.80 15.84
CA SER A 280 -10.09 5.38 15.91
C SER A 280 -10.15 4.90 17.38
N LEU A 281 -9.19 5.31 18.21
CA LEU A 281 -9.18 4.98 19.65
C LEU A 281 -10.41 5.56 20.38
N GLU A 282 -10.81 6.79 20.05
CA GLU A 282 -11.99 7.47 20.60
C GLU A 282 -13.28 6.73 20.20
N ILE A 283 -13.48 6.41 18.91
CA ILE A 283 -14.70 5.71 18.49
C ILE A 283 -14.80 4.29 19.05
N MET A 284 -13.67 3.61 19.25
CA MET A 284 -13.64 2.27 19.86
C MET A 284 -14.02 2.33 21.34
N GLU A 285 -13.59 3.36 22.06
CA GLU A 285 -14.01 3.62 23.45
C GLU A 285 -15.51 3.84 23.54
N GLU A 286 -16.07 4.71 22.70
CA GLU A 286 -17.51 4.97 22.67
C GLU A 286 -18.36 3.76 22.23
N LEU A 287 -17.75 2.75 21.61
CA LEU A 287 -18.38 1.48 21.25
C LEU A 287 -18.23 0.42 22.36
N GLY A 288 -17.63 0.78 23.49
CA GLY A 288 -17.45 -0.11 24.64
C GLY A 288 -16.28 -1.09 24.51
N VAL A 289 -15.29 -0.80 23.65
CA VAL A 289 -14.08 -1.62 23.54
C VAL A 289 -13.11 -1.27 24.66
N GLY A 290 -12.65 -2.28 25.40
CA GLY A 290 -11.70 -2.10 26.49
C GLY A 290 -10.37 -1.49 26.05
N LYS A 291 -9.75 -0.75 26.97
CA LYS A 291 -8.51 0.01 26.73
C LYS A 291 -7.37 -0.89 26.24
N THR A 292 -7.22 -2.07 26.83
CA THR A 292 -6.16 -3.03 26.48
C THR A 292 -6.23 -3.42 25.02
N THR A 293 -7.43 -3.79 24.52
CA THR A 293 -7.58 -4.21 23.12
C THR A 293 -7.41 -3.05 22.16
N ARG A 294 -8.09 -1.91 22.38
CA ARG A 294 -8.04 -0.77 21.42
C ARG A 294 -6.67 -0.09 21.36
N SER A 295 -6.00 0.13 22.50
CA SER A 295 -4.69 0.79 22.56
C SER A 295 -3.57 -0.04 21.96
N PHE A 296 -3.82 -1.34 21.74
CA PHE A 296 -2.88 -2.23 21.09
C PHE A 296 -3.21 -2.45 19.61
N THR A 297 -4.43 -2.88 19.30
CA THR A 297 -4.81 -3.33 17.95
C THR A 297 -4.87 -2.20 16.92
N ILE A 298 -5.31 -1.00 17.32
CA ILE A 298 -5.45 0.14 16.41
C ILE A 298 -4.08 0.70 15.97
N PRO A 299 -3.14 1.04 16.88
CA PRO A 299 -1.82 1.51 16.45
C PRO A 299 -1.04 0.45 15.65
N MET A 300 -1.20 -0.82 16.02
CA MET A 300 -0.59 -1.93 15.30
C MET A 300 -1.16 -2.07 13.88
N GLY A 301 -2.48 -1.97 13.73
CA GLY A 301 -3.17 -2.02 12.44
C GLY A 301 -2.71 -0.91 11.49
N ALA A 302 -2.56 0.31 12.00
CA ALA A 302 -2.11 1.46 11.20
C ALA A 302 -0.75 1.27 10.49
N THR A 303 0.05 0.29 10.94
CA THR A 303 1.33 -0.09 10.31
C THR A 303 1.24 -1.42 9.57
N ILE A 304 0.54 -2.43 10.11
CA ILE A 304 0.58 -3.80 9.59
C ILE A 304 -0.55 -4.11 8.62
N ASN A 305 -1.74 -3.58 8.88
CA ASN A 305 -2.96 -3.90 8.16
C ASN A 305 -3.13 -2.95 6.98
N MET A 306 -2.69 -3.41 5.81
CA MET A 306 -2.65 -2.62 4.59
C MET A 306 -3.46 -3.27 3.47
N ASP A 307 -4.62 -3.84 3.78
CA ASP A 307 -5.45 -4.61 2.85
C ASP A 307 -5.80 -3.85 1.55
N GLY A 308 -6.24 -2.60 1.65
CA GLY A 308 -6.48 -1.76 0.48
C GLY A 308 -5.21 -1.49 -0.32
N THR A 309 -4.05 -1.42 0.34
CA THR A 309 -2.74 -1.30 -0.32
C THR A 309 -2.41 -2.56 -1.08
N ALA A 310 -2.61 -3.71 -0.45
CA ALA A 310 -2.47 -5.03 -1.07
C ALA A 310 -3.38 -5.17 -2.30
N ILE A 311 -4.63 -4.70 -2.22
CA ILE A 311 -5.57 -4.72 -3.35
C ILE A 311 -5.07 -3.88 -4.51
N MET A 312 -4.69 -2.63 -4.21
CA MET A 312 -4.13 -1.73 -5.21
C MET A 312 -2.88 -2.35 -5.85
N GLN A 313 -1.97 -2.91 -5.06
CA GLN A 313 -0.73 -3.52 -5.55
C GLN A 313 -0.96 -4.73 -6.44
N GLY A 314 -1.85 -5.64 -6.05
CA GLY A 314 -2.18 -6.82 -6.85
C GLY A 314 -2.77 -6.45 -8.22
N ILE A 315 -3.72 -5.51 -8.24
CA ILE A 315 -4.33 -5.05 -9.49
C ILE A 315 -3.32 -4.23 -10.31
N ALA A 316 -2.49 -3.40 -9.68
CA ALA A 316 -1.44 -2.62 -10.35
C ALA A 316 -0.39 -3.52 -11.01
N ALA A 317 0.04 -4.59 -10.35
CA ALA A 317 1.00 -5.54 -10.92
C ALA A 317 0.44 -6.21 -12.18
N LEU A 318 -0.82 -6.68 -12.15
CA LEU A 318 -1.46 -7.27 -13.32
C LEU A 318 -1.72 -6.24 -14.41
N PHE A 319 -2.13 -5.03 -14.05
CA PHE A 319 -2.31 -3.94 -14.99
C PHE A 319 -1.02 -3.61 -15.74
N ILE A 320 0.10 -3.47 -15.02
CA ILE A 320 1.43 -3.20 -15.59
C ILE A 320 1.90 -4.37 -16.46
N ALA A 321 1.68 -5.60 -16.03
CA ALA A 321 2.01 -6.76 -16.86
C ALA A 321 1.21 -6.75 -18.18
N GLN A 322 -0.10 -6.48 -18.09
CA GLN A 322 -1.01 -6.46 -19.25
C GLN A 322 -0.65 -5.37 -20.28
N ILE A 323 -0.37 -4.14 -19.84
CA ILE A 323 -0.02 -3.05 -20.77
C ILE A 323 1.34 -3.25 -21.43
N TYR A 324 2.23 -4.04 -20.82
CA TYR A 324 3.52 -4.41 -21.42
C TYR A 324 3.49 -5.75 -22.17
N GLY A 325 2.34 -6.42 -22.25
CA GLY A 325 2.21 -7.72 -22.92
C GLY A 325 2.94 -8.85 -22.20
N ILE A 326 3.19 -8.71 -20.90
CA ILE A 326 3.88 -9.70 -20.06
C ILE A 326 2.82 -10.63 -19.46
N ASP A 327 2.96 -11.93 -19.71
CA ASP A 327 2.09 -12.92 -19.08
C ASP A 327 2.63 -13.31 -17.69
N LEU A 328 1.83 -13.11 -16.65
CA LEU A 328 2.19 -13.49 -15.30
C LEU A 328 1.71 -14.92 -15.04
N GLY A 329 2.67 -15.86 -15.03
CA GLY A 329 2.41 -17.22 -14.60
C GLY A 329 2.02 -17.31 -13.12
N ILE A 330 1.52 -18.49 -12.73
CA ILE A 330 1.06 -18.75 -11.35
C ILE A 330 2.13 -18.51 -10.29
N ASN A 331 3.39 -18.77 -10.62
CA ASN A 331 4.53 -18.55 -9.72
C ASN A 331 4.72 -17.06 -9.42
N SER A 332 4.61 -16.19 -10.42
CA SER A 332 4.65 -14.74 -10.24
C SER A 332 3.46 -14.25 -9.40
N MET A 333 2.27 -14.82 -9.62
CA MET A 333 1.10 -14.51 -8.78
C MET A 333 1.31 -14.88 -7.31
N ILE A 334 1.88 -16.06 -7.03
CA ILE A 334 2.21 -16.49 -5.67
C ILE A 334 3.26 -15.57 -5.05
N THR A 335 4.31 -15.22 -5.81
CA THR A 335 5.31 -14.25 -5.38
C THR A 335 4.69 -12.90 -5.06
N ILE A 336 3.71 -12.42 -5.83
CA ILE A 336 2.98 -11.18 -5.52
C ILE A 336 2.20 -11.31 -4.22
N VAL A 337 1.48 -12.41 -3.99
CA VAL A 337 0.74 -12.65 -2.73
C VAL A 337 1.70 -12.62 -1.55
N LEU A 338 2.80 -13.36 -1.60
CA LEU A 338 3.79 -13.41 -0.51
C LEU A 338 4.44 -12.04 -0.30
N THR A 339 4.94 -11.41 -1.37
CA THR A 339 5.62 -10.12 -1.29
C THR A 339 4.70 -9.04 -0.73
N ALA A 340 3.49 -8.88 -1.28
CA ALA A 340 2.55 -7.84 -0.86
C ALA A 340 2.01 -8.08 0.56
N THR A 341 1.79 -9.33 0.95
CA THR A 341 1.34 -9.66 2.32
C THR A 341 2.43 -9.37 3.35
N LEU A 342 3.68 -9.78 3.09
CA LEU A 342 4.77 -9.53 4.04
C LEU A 342 5.20 -8.05 4.06
N ALA A 343 5.15 -7.39 2.90
CA ALA A 343 5.35 -5.95 2.74
C ALA A 343 4.42 -5.12 3.63
N SER A 344 3.19 -5.61 3.89
CA SER A 344 2.20 -4.90 4.69
C SER A 344 2.71 -4.61 6.11
N ILE A 345 3.47 -5.54 6.72
CA ILE A 345 3.97 -5.43 8.12
C ILE A 345 4.87 -4.20 8.32
N GLY A 346 5.57 -3.76 7.26
CA GLY A 346 6.52 -2.66 7.30
C GLY A 346 6.06 -1.43 6.52
N THR A 347 4.79 -1.35 6.13
CA THR A 347 4.32 -0.19 5.38
C THR A 347 3.94 0.90 6.38
N ALA A 348 4.51 2.09 6.25
CA ALA A 348 4.10 3.19 7.10
C ALA A 348 2.75 3.76 6.65
N GLY A 349 1.85 4.04 7.60
CA GLY A 349 0.52 4.61 7.38
C GLY A 349 0.52 6.09 6.99
N VAL A 350 1.36 6.51 6.04
CA VAL A 350 1.47 7.89 5.54
C VAL A 350 1.31 7.95 4.01
N PRO A 351 0.95 9.12 3.44
CA PRO A 351 0.69 9.25 2.01
C PRO A 351 1.90 8.88 1.13
N GLY A 352 1.64 8.26 -0.02
CA GLY A 352 2.65 7.93 -1.03
C GLY A 352 3.51 6.68 -0.75
N VAL A 353 3.56 6.17 0.48
CA VAL A 353 4.38 4.98 0.80
C VAL A 353 3.90 3.74 0.04
N GLY A 354 2.60 3.61 -0.21
CA GLY A 354 2.09 2.47 -0.98
C GLY A 354 2.64 2.36 -2.41
N MET A 355 3.15 3.45 -3.01
CA MET A 355 3.83 3.43 -4.31
C MET A 355 5.27 2.92 -4.20
N ILE A 356 5.94 3.27 -3.12
CA ILE A 356 7.26 2.69 -2.77
C ILE A 356 7.09 1.18 -2.63
N MET A 357 6.05 0.75 -1.92
CA MET A 357 5.77 -0.68 -1.74
C MET A 357 5.31 -1.37 -3.03
N LEU A 358 4.59 -0.69 -3.92
CA LEU A 358 4.29 -1.22 -5.25
C LEU A 358 5.58 -1.53 -6.02
N SER A 359 6.58 -0.64 -5.97
CA SER A 359 7.84 -0.89 -6.66
C SER A 359 8.57 -2.14 -6.16
N MET A 360 8.44 -2.47 -4.87
CA MET A 360 8.92 -3.73 -4.32
C MET A 360 8.20 -4.93 -4.96
N VAL A 361 6.86 -4.90 -4.99
CA VAL A 361 6.04 -5.98 -5.56
C VAL A 361 6.34 -6.18 -7.04
N LEU A 362 6.53 -5.11 -7.81
CA LEU A 362 6.89 -5.22 -9.23
C LEU A 362 8.29 -5.81 -9.41
N THR A 363 9.27 -5.35 -8.63
CA THR A 363 10.65 -5.84 -8.72
C THR A 363 10.74 -7.32 -8.35
N SER A 364 9.93 -7.81 -7.40
CA SER A 364 9.95 -9.23 -7.01
C SER A 364 9.49 -10.19 -8.09
N VAL A 365 8.75 -9.70 -9.10
CA VAL A 365 8.34 -10.47 -10.29
C VAL A 365 9.00 -10.00 -11.58
N GLY A 366 10.05 -9.18 -11.49
CA GLY A 366 10.82 -8.72 -12.65
C GLY A 366 10.13 -7.67 -13.51
N LEU A 367 9.03 -7.06 -13.04
CA LEU A 367 8.34 -6.00 -13.76
C LEU A 367 9.09 -4.66 -13.64
N THR A 368 9.09 -3.88 -14.72
CA THR A 368 9.73 -2.58 -14.75
C THR A 368 8.94 -1.53 -13.96
N LEU A 369 9.64 -0.58 -13.36
CA LEU A 369 9.02 0.49 -12.56
C LEU A 369 8.46 1.62 -13.43
N GLU A 370 8.69 1.62 -14.74
CA GLU A 370 8.21 2.65 -15.64
C GLU A 370 6.68 2.67 -15.70
N GLY A 371 6.04 1.50 -15.58
CA GLY A 371 4.58 1.37 -15.53
C GLY A 371 3.93 2.06 -14.33
N ILE A 372 4.71 2.34 -13.27
CA ILE A 372 4.26 3.13 -12.12
C ILE A 372 3.87 4.54 -12.56
N GLY A 373 4.55 5.13 -13.54
CA GLY A 373 4.30 6.51 -13.98
C GLY A 373 2.87 6.75 -14.46
N LEU A 374 2.28 5.76 -15.14
CA LEU A 374 0.89 5.80 -15.60
C LEU A 374 -0.08 5.77 -14.40
N ILE A 375 0.16 4.88 -13.44
CA ILE A 375 -0.69 4.73 -12.24
C ILE A 375 -0.54 5.91 -11.28
N MET A 376 0.63 6.53 -11.21
CA MET A 376 0.87 7.71 -10.35
C MET A 376 -0.09 8.85 -10.66
N GLY A 377 -0.56 8.95 -11.91
CA GLY A 377 -1.53 9.96 -12.26
C GLY A 377 -2.85 9.81 -11.51
N VAL A 378 -3.26 8.59 -11.20
CA VAL A 378 -4.55 8.30 -10.53
C VAL A 378 -4.38 7.90 -9.07
N GLU A 379 -3.14 7.75 -8.61
CA GLU A 379 -2.75 7.31 -7.28
C GLU A 379 -3.47 8.08 -6.19
N ARG A 380 -3.54 9.40 -6.31
CA ARG A 380 -4.10 10.24 -5.25
C ARG A 380 -5.57 9.93 -4.99
N ILE A 381 -6.34 9.62 -6.04
CA ILE A 381 -7.75 9.26 -5.92
C ILE A 381 -7.86 7.94 -5.15
N ILE A 382 -7.11 6.94 -5.58
CA ILE A 382 -7.12 5.59 -5.02
C ILE A 382 -6.61 5.58 -3.57
N ASP A 383 -5.60 6.38 -3.25
CA ASP A 383 -4.97 6.46 -1.94
C ASP A 383 -5.95 6.86 -0.83
N MET A 384 -6.88 7.78 -1.12
CA MET A 384 -7.93 8.18 -0.18
C MET A 384 -8.85 6.99 0.17
N PHE A 385 -9.35 6.29 -0.84
CA PHE A 385 -10.22 5.11 -0.64
C PHE A 385 -9.49 3.98 0.07
N ARG A 386 -8.29 3.67 -0.42
CA ARG A 386 -7.40 2.66 0.17
C ARG A 386 -7.20 2.88 1.66
N THR A 387 -6.82 4.09 2.03
CA THR A 387 -6.48 4.40 3.43
C THR A 387 -7.70 4.26 4.32
N THR A 388 -8.87 4.70 3.84
CA THR A 388 -10.13 4.48 4.55
C THR A 388 -10.44 2.98 4.71
N VAL A 389 -10.19 2.15 3.69
CA VAL A 389 -10.39 0.69 3.77
C VAL A 389 -9.44 0.04 4.77
N ASN A 390 -8.14 0.39 4.76
CA ASN A 390 -7.16 -0.11 5.71
C ASN A 390 -7.62 0.13 7.16
N VAL A 391 -7.97 1.39 7.46
CA VAL A 391 -8.40 1.79 8.81
C VAL A 391 -9.77 1.20 9.16
N MET A 392 -10.65 0.96 8.20
CA MET A 392 -11.88 0.20 8.43
C MET A 392 -11.56 -1.22 8.90
N GLY A 393 -10.58 -1.87 8.27
CA GLY A 393 -10.05 -3.15 8.70
C GLY A 393 -9.52 -3.12 10.14
N ASP A 394 -8.74 -2.09 10.50
CA ASP A 394 -8.20 -1.92 11.86
C ASP A 394 -9.33 -1.96 12.89
N ASN A 395 -10.33 -1.11 12.69
CA ASN A 395 -11.44 -0.98 13.63
C ASN A 395 -12.34 -2.24 13.67
N ILE A 396 -12.54 -2.92 12.53
CA ILE A 396 -13.33 -4.16 12.49
C ILE A 396 -12.59 -5.31 13.17
N VAL A 397 -11.29 -5.46 12.93
CA VAL A 397 -10.47 -6.46 13.62
C VAL A 397 -10.43 -6.16 15.11
N THR A 398 -10.27 -4.90 15.53
CA THR A 398 -10.37 -4.51 16.95
C THR A 398 -11.68 -4.96 17.59
N LEU A 399 -12.83 -4.76 16.93
CA LEU A 399 -14.13 -5.21 17.43
C LEU A 399 -14.24 -6.74 17.51
N VAL A 400 -13.72 -7.45 16.50
CA VAL A 400 -13.68 -8.93 16.47
C VAL A 400 -12.83 -9.47 17.61
N ILE A 401 -11.64 -8.91 17.81
CA ILE A 401 -10.74 -9.30 18.89
C ILE A 401 -11.39 -9.01 20.25
N ALA A 402 -11.89 -7.79 20.46
CA ALA A 402 -12.54 -7.39 21.70
C ALA A 402 -13.70 -8.34 22.06
N ASN A 403 -14.56 -8.67 21.09
CA ASN A 403 -15.63 -9.65 21.32
C ASN A 403 -15.09 -11.04 21.65
N SER A 404 -14.04 -11.51 20.96
CA SER A 404 -13.43 -12.82 21.23
C SER A 404 -12.69 -12.91 22.58
N GLU A 405 -12.32 -11.77 23.15
CA GLU A 405 -11.61 -11.65 24.43
C GLU A 405 -12.56 -11.29 25.59
N ASN A 406 -13.86 -11.13 25.32
CA ASN A 406 -14.86 -10.58 26.25
C ASN A 406 -14.50 -9.17 26.76
N ASP A 407 -13.79 -8.39 25.95
CA ASP A 407 -13.36 -7.01 26.20
C ASP A 407 -14.24 -6.00 25.43
N LEU A 408 -15.47 -6.38 25.11
CA LEU A 408 -16.48 -5.57 24.43
C LEU A 408 -17.75 -5.46 25.29
N ASN A 409 -18.06 -4.25 25.74
CA ASN A 409 -19.30 -3.97 26.46
C ASN A 409 -20.48 -3.91 25.47
N LEU A 410 -21.23 -5.01 25.41
CA LEU A 410 -22.36 -5.15 24.49
C LEU A 410 -23.53 -4.21 24.81
N ASP A 411 -23.71 -3.80 26.07
CA ASP A 411 -24.77 -2.86 26.44
C ASP A 411 -24.46 -1.47 25.89
N GLU A 412 -23.20 -1.04 25.99
CA GLU A 412 -22.72 0.22 25.43
C GLU A 412 -22.75 0.18 23.90
N TYR A 413 -22.30 -0.92 23.30
CA TYR A 413 -22.36 -1.11 21.84
C TYR A 413 -23.80 -1.04 21.31
N ASN A 414 -24.75 -1.68 22.00
CA ASN A 414 -26.16 -1.74 21.57
C ASN A 414 -26.97 -0.49 21.93
N LYS A 415 -26.60 0.27 22.97
CA LYS A 415 -27.17 1.60 23.27
C LYS A 415 -26.94 2.59 22.12
N ASN A 416 -25.85 2.42 21.40
CA ASN A 416 -25.53 3.18 20.19
C ASN A 416 -26.31 2.72 18.93
N LYS A 417 -27.29 1.80 19.04
CA LYS A 417 -28.28 1.60 17.97
C LYS A 417 -29.03 2.92 17.82
N ILE A 418 -28.74 3.61 16.72
CA ILE A 418 -29.40 4.83 16.26
C ILE A 418 -30.87 4.80 16.71
N LYS A 419 -31.25 5.67 17.65
CA LYS A 419 -32.66 6.05 17.83
C LYS A 419 -33.07 6.56 16.46
N GLY A 420 -33.86 5.75 15.74
CA GLY A 420 -34.31 6.07 14.39
C GLY A 420 -34.84 7.49 14.38
N THR A 421 -34.25 8.32 13.53
CA THR A 421 -34.85 9.58 13.14
C THR A 421 -36.17 9.22 12.47
N ILE A 422 -37.27 9.63 13.10
CA ILE A 422 -38.62 9.64 12.54
C ILE A 422 -38.63 10.58 11.34
#